data_AF-A0A2S5W2B0-F1
#
_entry.id   AF-A0A2S5W2B0-F1
#
_cell.length_a   1.000
_cell.length_b   1.000
_cell.length_c   1.000
_cell.angle_alpha   90.00
_cell.angle_beta   90.00
_cell.angle_gamma   90.00
#
_symmetry.space_group_name_H-M   'P 1'
#
loop_
_entity.id
_entity.type
_entity.pdbx_description
1 polymer ?
#
loop_
_entity_poly.entity_id
_entity_poly.type
_entity_poly.pdbx_seq_one_letter_code
_entity_poly.pdbx_strand_id
1 'polypeptide(L)'
;MMEADDEAGGPMTDWWARFERDAAFRQATIDAYDGRHDVADAVWWVEHPESVAPSGAPAALAPLADLQRAAFARPNDADPGGTVSNLRELEAFRGMVEADRSETLAALEEAQAVLDARPAQRRRVGLLVGGLAAAVCVAGALAFGAVAVFAPGGSAGAFPLFGAGGASGSADGGGVDAAGSGADAGGSGAGSGGGSIGDGGSSYGATLGDPAASGTGTDGGVDGGGGAPEPALTAAPYPNFPPDTGAASYADIFAREQGAADRPPEPLPDGLVGETFRLLSGGQNTAGAVYVAVSTERMVCLVVYGSPLEYTYSCDTATGVGAHGLQSSISTRDRTDPATGALNPAIALSARWHPDGTFTLDRSTPYARG
;
A
#
# COMPACT_ATOMS: atom_id res chain seq x y z
N MET A 1 -20.96 -35.38 3.60
CA MET A 1 -19.49 -35.28 3.64
C MET A 1 -19.17 -33.98 2.94
N MET A 2 -19.25 -32.87 3.69
CA MET A 2 -18.91 -31.53 3.24
C MET A 2 -17.45 -31.34 3.61
N GLU A 3 -16.57 -31.37 2.62
CA GLU A 3 -15.21 -30.89 2.78
C GLU A 3 -15.28 -29.40 3.08
N ALA A 4 -14.83 -29.04 4.27
CA ALA A 4 -14.63 -27.66 4.65
C ALA A 4 -13.39 -27.18 3.88
N ASP A 5 -13.62 -26.35 2.86
CA ASP A 5 -12.61 -25.48 2.26
C ASP A 5 -12.18 -24.40 3.28
N ASP A 6 -11.60 -24.84 4.39
CA ASP A 6 -10.59 -24.10 5.16
C ASP A 6 -9.26 -24.28 4.40
N GLU A 7 -8.36 -23.29 4.42
CA GLU A 7 -7.00 -23.32 3.83
C GLU A 7 -6.77 -22.66 2.45
N ALA A 8 -7.30 -21.45 2.25
CA ALA A 8 -6.60 -20.46 1.40
C ALA A 8 -6.57 -19.03 1.97
N GLY A 9 -7.24 -18.78 3.10
CA GLY A 9 -6.97 -17.62 3.93
C GLY A 9 -5.72 -17.91 4.76
N GLY A 10 -4.52 -17.69 4.21
CA GLY A 10 -3.32 -17.58 5.04
C GLY A 10 -3.63 -16.66 6.23
N PRO A 11 -3.08 -16.91 7.44
CA PRO A 11 -3.50 -16.22 8.65
C PRO A 11 -3.44 -14.72 8.42
N MET A 12 -4.61 -14.12 8.13
CA MET A 12 -4.78 -12.68 7.99
C MET A 12 -4.26 -12.15 9.31
N THR A 13 -3.12 -11.47 9.25
CA THR A 13 -2.42 -11.09 10.47
C THR A 13 -3.30 -10.08 11.18
N ASP A 14 -3.92 -10.52 12.27
CA ASP A 14 -4.71 -9.71 13.19
C ASP A 14 -3.73 -8.84 13.99
N TRP A 15 -3.30 -7.76 13.33
CA TRP A 15 -2.39 -6.76 13.83
C TRP A 15 -2.98 -6.07 15.04
N TRP A 16 -4.29 -5.78 15.03
CA TRP A 16 -4.94 -5.14 16.16
C TRP A 16 -4.94 -6.02 17.42
N ALA A 17 -5.42 -7.26 17.34
CA ALA A 17 -5.44 -8.15 18.51
C ALA A 17 -4.02 -8.45 19.02
N ARG A 18 -3.02 -8.45 18.14
CA ARG A 18 -1.62 -8.55 18.55
C ARG A 18 -1.14 -7.29 19.24
N PHE A 19 -1.41 -6.12 18.68
CA PHE A 19 -1.07 -4.82 19.24
C PHE A 19 -1.66 -4.65 20.65
N GLU A 20 -2.91 -5.10 20.89
CA GLU A 20 -3.52 -5.09 22.21
C GLU A 20 -2.82 -6.03 23.20
N ARG A 21 -2.56 -7.27 22.78
CA ARG A 21 -2.08 -8.35 23.66
C ARG A 21 -0.59 -8.31 23.97
N ASP A 22 0.25 -7.90 23.02
CA ASP A 22 1.70 -7.94 23.14
C ASP A 22 2.27 -6.53 23.40
N ALA A 23 2.61 -6.27 24.67
CA ALA A 23 3.19 -4.99 25.08
C ALA A 23 4.55 -4.69 24.42
N ALA A 24 5.33 -5.72 24.09
CA ALA A 24 6.63 -5.52 23.43
C ALA A 24 6.46 -5.16 21.96
N PHE A 25 5.49 -5.79 21.28
CA PHE A 25 5.12 -5.44 19.91
C PHE A 25 4.57 -4.03 19.84
N ARG A 26 3.59 -3.70 20.69
CA ARG A 26 3.04 -2.34 20.78
C ARG A 26 4.11 -1.27 20.98
N GLN A 27 5.05 -1.48 21.91
CA GLN A 27 6.14 -0.51 22.11
C GLN A 27 7.03 -0.39 20.86
N ALA A 28 7.38 -1.50 20.22
CA ALA A 28 8.17 -1.46 18.99
C ALA A 28 7.44 -0.76 17.83
N THR A 29 6.13 -0.92 17.72
CA THR A 29 5.30 -0.20 16.74
C THR A 29 5.21 1.29 17.07
N ILE A 30 5.03 1.66 18.36
CA ILE A 30 5.09 3.07 18.81
C ILE A 30 6.43 3.70 18.43
N ASP A 31 7.55 2.98 18.64
CA ASP A 31 8.89 3.50 18.37
C ASP A 31 9.18 3.62 16.85
N ALA A 32 8.56 2.79 16.02
CA ALA A 32 8.77 2.76 14.56
C ALA A 32 7.81 3.67 13.78
N TYR A 33 6.66 4.02 14.36
CA TYR A 33 5.62 4.80 13.67
C TYR A 33 5.89 6.31 13.78
N ASP A 34 6.10 6.97 12.64
CA ASP A 34 6.30 8.44 12.53
C ASP A 34 5.09 9.16 11.88
N GLY A 35 3.98 8.44 11.74
CA GLY A 35 2.80 8.93 11.05
C GLY A 35 1.99 9.96 11.86
N ARG A 36 1.05 10.59 11.18
CA ARG A 36 0.27 11.74 11.69
C ARG A 36 -0.81 11.41 12.72
N HIS A 37 -1.20 10.13 12.85
CA HIS A 37 -2.33 9.71 13.70
C HIS A 37 -1.81 9.14 15.03
N ASP A 38 -2.71 8.90 15.99
CA ASP A 38 -2.34 8.04 17.11
C ASP A 38 -2.07 6.62 16.57
N VAL A 39 -0.97 6.01 17.02
CA VAL A 39 -0.54 4.70 16.51
C VAL A 39 -1.57 3.60 16.76
N ALA A 40 -2.32 3.65 17.86
CA ALA A 40 -3.37 2.66 18.10
C ALA A 40 -4.52 2.83 17.09
N ASP A 41 -4.92 4.07 16.82
CA ASP A 41 -5.97 4.36 15.83
C ASP A 41 -5.52 3.98 14.41
N ALA A 42 -4.27 4.27 14.06
CA ALA A 42 -3.68 3.91 12.79
C ALA A 42 -3.70 2.39 12.56
N VAL A 43 -3.24 1.61 13.55
CA VAL A 43 -3.25 0.13 13.48
C VAL A 43 -4.69 -0.40 13.40
N TRP A 44 -5.63 0.19 14.13
CA TRP A 44 -7.04 -0.17 14.05
C TRP A 44 -7.60 0.01 12.63
N TRP A 45 -7.32 1.15 11.97
CA TRP A 45 -7.82 1.44 10.63
C TRP A 45 -7.21 0.59 9.51
N VAL A 46 -6.09 -0.11 9.74
CA VAL A 46 -5.56 -1.10 8.79
C VAL A 46 -6.58 -2.22 8.53
N GLU A 47 -7.30 -2.62 9.59
CA GLU A 47 -8.30 -3.70 9.55
C GLU A 47 -9.74 -3.18 9.50
N HIS A 48 -10.00 -2.02 10.09
CA HIS A 48 -11.33 -1.43 10.24
C HIS A 48 -11.41 -0.01 9.66
N PRO A 49 -11.15 0.19 8.37
CA PRO A 49 -10.96 1.53 7.78
C PRO A 49 -12.20 2.43 7.82
N GLU A 50 -13.40 1.83 7.96
CA GLU A 50 -14.69 2.53 8.04
C GLU A 50 -15.20 2.72 9.48
N SER A 51 -14.50 2.18 10.48
CA SER A 51 -14.94 2.22 11.88
C SER A 51 -14.31 3.38 12.63
N VAL A 52 -15.07 3.95 13.57
CA VAL A 52 -14.53 4.87 14.59
C VAL A 52 -13.45 4.14 15.38
N ALA A 53 -12.34 4.82 15.66
CA ALA A 53 -11.22 4.23 16.36
C ALA A 53 -11.49 4.09 17.87
N PRO A 54 -10.74 3.23 18.59
CA PRO A 54 -10.90 3.05 20.03
C PRO A 54 -10.72 4.34 20.86
N SER A 55 -9.93 5.30 20.36
CA SER A 55 -9.79 6.63 20.99
C SER A 55 -11.04 7.51 20.86
N GLY A 56 -11.98 7.14 19.97
CA GLY A 56 -13.10 7.96 19.54
C GLY A 56 -12.82 8.80 18.28
N ALA A 57 -11.62 8.72 17.69
CA ALA A 57 -11.31 9.39 16.44
C ALA A 57 -12.22 8.90 15.29
N PRO A 58 -12.72 9.81 14.42
CA PRO A 58 -13.57 9.43 13.31
C PRO A 58 -12.83 8.53 12.33
N ALA A 59 -13.54 7.62 11.65
CA ALA A 59 -12.94 6.70 10.69
C ALA A 59 -12.08 7.43 9.64
N ALA A 60 -10.92 6.85 9.28
CA ALA A 60 -10.04 7.42 8.26
C ALA A 60 -10.76 7.65 6.93
N LEU A 61 -11.72 6.79 6.59
CA LEU A 61 -12.53 6.91 5.38
C LEU A 61 -13.81 7.74 5.52
N ALA A 62 -14.12 8.31 6.68
CA ALA A 62 -15.38 9.04 6.89
C ALA A 62 -15.63 10.17 5.87
N PRO A 63 -14.62 10.99 5.47
CA PRO A 63 -14.81 12.02 4.45
C PRO A 63 -15.06 11.50 3.02
N LEU A 64 -14.73 10.23 2.74
CA LEU A 64 -14.72 9.67 1.38
C LEU A 64 -16.11 9.72 0.74
N ALA A 65 -17.15 9.39 1.48
CA ALA A 65 -18.52 9.35 0.97
C ALA A 65 -19.01 10.74 0.52
N ASP A 66 -18.65 11.78 1.28
CA ASP A 66 -19.02 13.16 0.95
C ASP A 66 -18.22 13.69 -0.24
N LEU A 67 -16.92 13.38 -0.30
CA LEU A 67 -16.06 13.71 -1.45
C LEU A 67 -16.52 13.00 -2.73
N GLN A 68 -16.90 11.73 -2.65
CA GLN A 68 -17.46 11.00 -3.79
C GLN A 68 -18.79 11.62 -4.24
N ARG A 69 -19.68 11.96 -3.29
CA ARG A 69 -20.94 12.63 -3.62
C ARG A 69 -20.70 13.98 -4.31
N ALA A 70 -19.71 14.75 -3.86
CA ALA A 70 -19.36 16.03 -4.45
C ALA A 70 -18.70 15.89 -5.84
N ALA A 71 -17.82 14.90 -6.01
CA ALA A 71 -17.13 14.64 -7.27
C ALA A 71 -18.06 14.13 -8.37
N PHE A 72 -19.05 13.31 -8.01
CA PHE A 72 -20.01 12.72 -8.93
C PHE A 72 -21.40 13.37 -8.91
N ALA A 73 -21.56 14.49 -8.21
CA ALA A 73 -22.77 15.30 -8.30
C ALA A 73 -22.96 15.80 -9.74
N ARG A 74 -24.23 15.90 -10.17
CA ARG A 74 -24.56 16.48 -11.47
C ARG A 74 -23.90 17.87 -11.58
N PRO A 75 -23.14 18.16 -12.65
CA PRO A 75 -22.57 19.48 -12.85
C PRO A 75 -23.67 20.53 -12.80
N ASN A 76 -23.46 21.58 -12.01
CA ASN A 76 -24.33 22.75 -12.05
C ASN A 76 -23.84 23.62 -13.21
N ASP A 77 -24.75 24.02 -14.12
CA ASP A 77 -24.39 24.86 -15.28
C ASP A 77 -23.72 26.19 -14.87
N ALA A 78 -23.90 26.61 -13.61
CA ALA A 78 -23.27 27.79 -13.03
C ALA A 78 -21.78 27.62 -12.67
N ASP A 79 -21.26 26.40 -12.54
CA ASP A 79 -19.86 26.15 -12.17
C ASP A 79 -19.31 24.85 -12.79
N PRO A 80 -18.91 24.87 -14.07
CA PRO A 80 -18.25 23.74 -14.70
C PRO A 80 -16.86 23.42 -14.12
N GLY A 81 -16.25 24.35 -13.36
CA GLY A 81 -14.95 24.15 -12.73
C GLY A 81 -15.01 23.30 -11.46
N GLY A 82 -16.15 23.31 -10.76
CA GLY A 82 -16.37 22.58 -9.51
C GLY A 82 -16.15 21.07 -9.64
N THR A 83 -16.60 20.43 -10.72
CA THR A 83 -16.45 18.98 -10.92
C THR A 83 -14.97 18.56 -10.99
N VAL A 84 -14.15 19.29 -11.74
CA VAL A 84 -12.70 18.98 -11.86
C VAL A 84 -11.99 19.21 -10.53
N SER A 85 -12.36 20.25 -9.78
CA SER A 85 -11.83 20.50 -8.45
C SER A 85 -12.16 19.38 -7.47
N ASN A 86 -13.43 18.94 -7.43
CA ASN A 86 -13.89 17.88 -6.53
C ASN A 86 -13.24 16.52 -6.86
N LEU A 87 -13.03 16.20 -8.14
CA LEU A 87 -12.30 15.00 -8.56
C LEU A 87 -10.84 15.02 -8.06
N ARG A 88 -10.15 16.16 -8.22
CA ARG A 88 -8.79 16.32 -7.71
C ARG A 88 -8.71 16.16 -6.19
N GLU A 89 -9.68 16.71 -5.47
CA GLU A 89 -9.76 16.59 -4.01
C GLU A 89 -9.99 15.13 -3.58
N LEU A 90 -10.89 14.41 -4.25
CA LEU A 90 -11.12 12.98 -4.02
C LEU A 90 -9.87 12.13 -4.27
N GLU A 91 -9.15 12.40 -5.36
CA GLU A 91 -7.89 11.70 -5.69
C GLU A 91 -6.80 12.00 -4.66
N ALA A 92 -6.63 13.27 -4.27
CA ALA A 92 -5.68 13.67 -3.24
C ALA A 92 -6.02 13.01 -1.88
N PHE A 93 -7.30 12.94 -1.52
CA PHE A 93 -7.75 12.27 -0.30
C PHE A 93 -7.44 10.76 -0.32
N ARG A 94 -7.72 10.08 -1.43
CA ARG A 94 -7.37 8.66 -1.59
C ARG A 94 -5.87 8.42 -1.49
N GLY A 95 -5.06 9.28 -2.11
CA GLY A 95 -3.60 9.20 -2.01
C GLY A 95 -3.09 9.35 -0.58
N MET A 96 -3.69 10.27 0.18
CA MET A 96 -3.37 10.47 1.60
C MET A 96 -3.73 9.27 2.47
N VAL A 97 -4.91 8.66 2.30
CA VAL A 97 -5.30 7.46 3.05
C VAL A 97 -4.39 6.27 2.74
N GLU A 98 -4.03 6.08 1.47
CA GLU A 98 -3.13 4.99 1.08
C GLU A 98 -1.72 5.21 1.64
N ALA A 99 -1.23 6.45 1.65
CA ALA A 99 0.04 6.80 2.27
C ALA A 99 0.02 6.48 3.78
N ASP A 100 -0.99 6.94 4.52
CA ASP A 100 -1.17 6.68 5.96
C ASP A 100 -1.21 5.16 6.24
N ARG A 101 -1.90 4.38 5.38
CA ARG A 101 -1.97 2.91 5.48
C ARG A 101 -0.61 2.27 5.26
N SER A 102 0.10 2.67 4.20
CA SER A 102 1.42 2.12 3.85
C SER A 102 2.46 2.38 4.94
N GLU A 103 2.44 3.56 5.54
CA GLU A 103 3.31 3.94 6.66
C GLU A 103 3.01 3.09 7.90
N THR A 104 1.73 2.88 8.21
CA THR A 104 1.33 2.03 9.34
C THR A 104 1.78 0.58 9.13
N LEU A 105 1.62 0.03 7.93
CA LEU A 105 2.07 -1.32 7.59
C LEU A 105 3.60 -1.45 7.69
N ALA A 106 4.35 -0.46 7.21
CA ALA A 106 5.81 -0.44 7.33
C ALA A 106 6.26 -0.46 8.81
N ALA A 107 5.62 0.34 9.67
CA ALA A 107 5.90 0.33 11.11
C ALA A 107 5.57 -1.00 11.78
N LEU A 108 4.49 -1.69 11.37
CA LEU A 108 4.13 -3.02 11.86
C LEU A 108 5.16 -4.08 11.45
N GLU A 109 5.63 -4.04 10.20
CA GLU A 109 6.67 -4.93 9.67
C GLU A 109 8.03 -4.70 10.37
N GLU A 110 8.42 -3.44 10.59
CA GLU A 110 9.65 -3.11 11.33
C GLU A 110 9.58 -3.57 12.78
N ALA A 111 8.46 -3.32 13.47
CA ALA A 111 8.23 -3.80 14.82
C ALA A 111 8.34 -5.33 14.91
N GLN A 112 7.80 -6.04 13.91
CA GLN A 112 7.94 -7.49 13.80
C GLN A 112 9.41 -7.91 13.66
N ALA A 113 10.15 -7.28 12.74
CA ALA A 113 11.56 -7.58 12.51
C ALA A 113 12.43 -7.35 13.76
N VAL A 114 12.15 -6.29 14.53
CA VAL A 114 12.84 -6.00 15.80
C VAL A 114 12.61 -7.12 16.82
N LEU A 115 11.40 -7.64 16.94
CA LEU A 115 11.10 -8.73 17.86
C LEU A 115 11.76 -10.05 17.44
N ASP A 116 11.76 -10.36 16.14
CA ASP A 116 12.37 -11.57 15.60
C ASP A 116 13.91 -11.58 15.75
N ALA A 117 14.55 -10.41 15.79
CA ALA A 117 15.99 -10.28 16.01
C ALA A 117 16.41 -10.52 17.48
N ARG A 118 15.52 -10.30 18.47
CA ARG A 118 15.82 -10.44 19.92
C ARG A 118 16.31 -11.83 20.36
N PRO A 119 15.76 -12.97 19.90
CA PRO A 119 16.27 -14.29 20.28
C PRO A 119 17.75 -14.51 19.90
N ALA A 120 18.23 -13.90 18.82
CA ALA A 120 19.64 -13.98 18.43
C ALA A 120 20.57 -13.20 19.38
N GLN A 121 20.12 -12.04 19.88
CA GLN A 121 20.89 -11.23 20.83
C GLN A 121 20.99 -11.87 22.22
N ARG A 122 19.91 -12.47 22.73
CA ARG A 122 19.94 -13.16 24.04
C ARG A 122 20.95 -14.31 24.07
N ARG A 123 21.14 -15.03 22.96
CA ARG A 123 22.16 -16.09 22.85
C ARG A 123 23.60 -15.57 22.91
N ARG A 124 23.87 -14.38 22.36
CA ARG A 124 25.23 -13.77 22.38
C ARG A 124 25.60 -13.23 23.75
N VAL A 125 24.67 -12.60 24.45
CA VAL A 125 24.94 -12.04 25.80
C VAL A 125 25.09 -13.16 26.83
N GLY A 126 24.32 -14.25 26.73
CA GLY A 126 24.46 -15.42 27.61
C GLY A 126 25.84 -16.09 27.52
N LEU A 127 26.46 -16.12 26.35
CA LEU A 127 27.81 -16.70 26.16
C LEU A 127 28.93 -15.84 26.76
N LEU A 128 28.80 -14.51 26.74
CA LEU A 128 29.80 -13.62 27.33
C LEU A 128 29.75 -13.61 28.86
N VAL A 129 28.56 -13.65 29.46
CA VAL A 129 28.41 -13.74 30.92
C VAL A 129 28.76 -15.14 31.44
N GLY A 130 28.40 -16.20 30.70
CA GLY A 130 28.82 -17.57 31.00
C GLY A 130 30.32 -17.80 30.87
N GLY A 131 30.97 -17.17 29.87
CA GLY A 131 32.42 -17.21 29.69
C GLY A 131 33.20 -16.52 30.81
N LEU A 132 32.69 -15.41 31.35
CA LEU A 132 33.30 -14.72 32.49
C LEU A 132 33.16 -15.50 33.80
N ALA A 133 32.01 -16.16 34.05
CA ALA A 133 31.83 -16.98 35.24
C ALA A 133 32.74 -18.23 35.24
N ALA A 134 32.98 -18.86 34.09
CA ALA A 134 33.92 -19.97 33.98
C ALA A 134 35.38 -19.54 34.15
N ALA A 135 35.76 -18.34 33.68
CA ALA A 135 37.12 -17.82 33.85
C ALA A 135 37.43 -17.43 35.32
N VAL A 136 36.45 -16.94 36.07
CA VAL A 136 36.63 -16.59 37.50
C VAL A 136 36.70 -17.84 38.40
N CYS A 137 36.00 -18.94 38.06
CA CYS A 137 36.08 -20.19 38.82
C CYS A 137 37.39 -20.96 38.61
N VAL A 138 38.09 -20.79 37.48
CA VAL A 138 39.41 -21.44 37.25
C VAL A 138 40.56 -20.66 37.90
N ALA A 139 40.40 -19.35 38.13
CA ALA A 139 41.39 -18.53 38.85
C ALA A 139 41.24 -18.57 40.39
N GLY A 140 40.07 -18.98 40.92
CA GLY A 140 39.82 -19.08 42.37
C GLY A 140 40.39 -20.32 43.08
N ALA A 141 40.92 -21.31 42.34
CA ALA A 141 41.40 -22.57 42.90
C ALA A 141 42.88 -22.56 43.35
N LEU A 142 43.62 -21.45 43.23
CA LEU A 142 45.05 -21.36 43.58
C LEU A 142 45.40 -20.36 44.70
N ALA A 143 44.42 -19.79 45.42
CA ALA A 143 44.68 -18.79 46.46
C ALA A 143 43.96 -19.06 47.80
N PHE A 144 43.85 -20.33 48.22
CA PHE A 144 43.60 -20.68 49.62
C PHE A 144 44.86 -21.29 50.24
N GLY A 145 45.86 -20.45 50.42
CA GLY A 145 47.07 -20.73 51.19
C GLY A 145 47.36 -19.54 52.10
N ALA A 146 47.21 -19.75 53.41
CA ALA A 146 47.68 -18.93 54.52
C ALA A 146 47.04 -17.55 54.74
N VAL A 147 45.98 -17.52 55.56
CA VAL A 147 45.81 -16.44 56.55
C VAL A 147 45.74 -17.08 57.93
N ALA A 148 46.78 -16.83 58.71
CA ALA A 148 46.93 -17.27 60.07
C ALA A 148 46.01 -16.48 61.02
N VAL A 149 45.31 -17.23 61.86
CA VAL A 149 45.02 -17.01 63.28
C VAL A 149 45.38 -15.62 63.84
N PHE A 150 44.37 -14.82 64.16
CA PHE A 150 44.33 -14.04 65.40
C PHE A 150 42.86 -13.82 65.82
N ALA A 151 42.53 -14.38 66.98
CA ALA A 151 41.39 -14.00 67.84
C ALA A 151 42.00 -13.52 69.19
N PRO A 152 41.24 -12.98 70.18
CA PRO A 152 39.79 -12.72 70.26
C PRO A 152 39.43 -11.34 70.88
N GLY A 153 38.14 -10.98 70.93
CA GLY A 153 37.61 -10.14 72.03
C GLY A 153 36.39 -9.25 71.74
N GLY A 154 35.28 -9.54 72.43
CA GLY A 154 34.18 -8.59 72.74
C GLY A 154 32.99 -8.64 71.77
N SER A 155 31.91 -9.42 72.00
CA SER A 155 30.82 -9.31 73.00
C SER A 155 29.66 -8.38 72.59
N ALA A 156 28.47 -8.99 72.48
CA ALA A 156 27.11 -8.42 72.54
C ALA A 156 26.73 -7.42 71.43
N GLY A 157 25.57 -7.47 70.77
CA GLY A 157 24.34 -8.24 70.93
C GLY A 157 23.26 -7.61 70.04
N ALA A 158 22.08 -8.21 70.04
CA ALA A 158 20.79 -7.68 69.56
C ALA A 158 20.44 -7.77 68.05
N PHE A 159 19.56 -8.74 67.75
CA PHE A 159 18.48 -8.67 66.75
C PHE A 159 17.57 -7.43 66.99
N PRO A 160 16.81 -6.90 65.99
CA PRO A 160 15.56 -7.49 65.43
C PRO A 160 15.52 -7.50 63.87
N LEU A 161 14.81 -8.41 63.19
CA LEU A 161 13.35 -8.60 63.04
C LEU A 161 12.70 -7.65 62.00
N PHE A 162 12.13 -8.25 60.95
CA PHE A 162 11.05 -7.83 60.02
C PHE A 162 10.81 -6.35 59.70
N GLY A 163 10.61 -6.06 58.40
CA GLY A 163 9.92 -4.85 57.96
C GLY A 163 9.76 -4.73 56.45
N ALA A 164 8.72 -5.35 55.90
CA ALA A 164 8.12 -4.92 54.64
C ALA A 164 7.42 -3.56 54.85
N GLY A 165 7.47 -2.67 53.86
CA GLY A 165 6.72 -1.41 53.87
C GLY A 165 6.99 -0.58 52.63
N GLY A 166 5.95 -0.42 51.81
CA GLY A 166 5.96 0.41 50.61
C GLY A 166 5.49 1.84 50.85
N ALA A 167 5.48 2.56 49.72
CA ALA A 167 4.65 3.70 49.34
C ALA A 167 4.89 5.09 49.95
N SER A 168 4.67 6.05 49.04
CA SER A 168 4.24 7.45 49.19
C SER A 168 5.30 8.55 49.40
N GLY A 169 5.42 9.37 48.35
CA GLY A 169 5.99 10.72 48.37
C GLY A 169 5.16 11.63 47.46
N SER A 170 4.07 12.17 48.01
CA SER A 170 3.37 13.42 47.64
C SER A 170 3.93 14.52 48.56
N ALA A 171 3.92 15.84 48.31
CA ALA A 171 3.37 16.73 47.30
C ALA A 171 4.09 18.11 47.42
N ASP A 172 3.58 19.08 46.66
CA ASP A 172 3.68 20.56 46.75
C ASP A 172 4.56 21.18 45.65
N GLY A 173 4.10 22.15 44.85
CA GLY A 173 2.83 22.87 44.80
C GLY A 173 2.92 23.99 43.75
N GLY A 174 1.79 24.45 43.23
CA GLY A 174 1.76 25.61 42.32
C GLY A 174 0.44 25.75 41.55
N GLY A 175 -0.61 26.22 42.24
CA GLY A 175 -1.83 26.70 41.60
C GLY A 175 -1.77 28.22 41.38
N VAL A 176 -2.46 28.68 40.34
CA VAL A 176 -3.17 29.98 40.29
C VAL A 176 -4.35 29.89 39.32
N ASP A 177 -5.54 29.99 39.93
CA ASP A 177 -6.72 30.79 39.59
C ASP A 177 -7.48 30.65 38.26
N ALA A 178 -8.75 30.33 38.48
CA ALA A 178 -9.89 30.40 37.59
C ALA A 178 -10.57 31.78 37.62
N ALA A 179 -11.11 32.19 36.47
CA ALA A 179 -12.30 33.03 36.31
C ALA A 179 -12.91 32.65 34.94
N GLY A 180 -14.08 32.00 34.83
CA GLY A 180 -15.40 32.56 35.12
C GLY A 180 -15.89 33.33 33.88
N SER A 181 -16.78 32.78 33.03
CA SER A 181 -18.22 33.11 32.90
C SER A 181 -18.70 32.41 31.61
N GLY A 182 -19.90 31.87 31.41
CA GLY A 182 -21.25 32.24 31.84
C GLY A 182 -22.19 31.79 30.71
N ALA A 183 -23.35 31.24 31.08
CA ALA A 183 -24.40 30.71 30.23
C ALA A 183 -24.85 31.62 29.08
N ASP A 184 -25.41 31.01 28.03
CA ASP A 184 -26.75 31.39 27.58
C ASP A 184 -27.46 30.26 26.84
N ALA A 185 -28.74 30.13 27.18
CA ALA A 185 -29.71 29.20 26.65
C ALA A 185 -30.66 29.94 25.68
N GLY A 186 -31.17 29.22 24.69
CA GLY A 186 -32.30 29.61 23.84
C GLY A 186 -32.24 28.81 22.53
N GLY A 187 -33.21 28.01 22.10
CA GLY A 187 -34.63 27.99 22.40
C GLY A 187 -35.42 28.32 21.13
N SER A 188 -36.10 27.30 20.58
CA SER A 188 -37.36 27.36 19.79
C SER A 188 -37.32 27.45 18.26
N GLY A 189 -38.19 26.65 17.64
CA GLY A 189 -38.75 26.82 16.27
C GLY A 189 -38.69 25.54 15.43
N ALA A 190 -39.58 24.55 15.57
CA ALA A 190 -40.94 24.49 15.03
C ALA A 190 -41.06 24.94 13.56
N GLY A 191 -41.38 23.99 12.65
CA GLY A 191 -41.61 24.28 11.24
C GLY A 191 -41.97 23.04 10.41
N SER A 192 -43.11 22.42 10.71
CA SER A 192 -43.80 21.50 9.81
C SER A 192 -44.23 22.22 8.53
N GLY A 193 -43.99 21.62 7.37
CA GLY A 193 -44.46 22.14 6.09
C GLY A 193 -44.64 21.00 5.09
N GLY A 194 -45.79 20.34 5.14
CA GLY A 194 -46.27 19.51 4.04
C GLY A 194 -46.66 20.39 2.85
N GLY A 195 -46.32 19.93 1.64
CA GLY A 195 -46.70 20.56 0.38
C GLY A 195 -46.92 19.49 -0.67
N SER A 196 -48.19 19.16 -0.88
CA SER A 196 -48.71 18.28 -1.92
C SER A 196 -48.77 18.97 -3.29
N ILE A 197 -48.74 18.12 -4.33
CA ILE A 197 -49.37 18.25 -5.66
C ILE A 197 -48.79 19.31 -6.62
N GLY A 198 -48.39 18.82 -7.79
CA GLY A 198 -48.09 19.61 -8.97
C GLY A 198 -47.94 18.73 -10.20
N ASP A 199 -49.02 18.06 -10.61
CA ASP A 199 -49.20 17.56 -11.98
C ASP A 199 -49.06 18.74 -12.96
N GLY A 200 -48.09 18.65 -13.86
CA GLY A 200 -47.83 19.65 -14.88
C GLY A 200 -47.55 18.96 -16.20
N GLY A 201 -48.61 18.44 -16.82
CA GLY A 201 -48.58 18.03 -18.21
C GLY A 201 -48.29 19.21 -19.12
N SER A 202 -47.41 19.02 -20.10
CA SER A 202 -47.37 19.89 -21.28
C SER A 202 -47.12 19.04 -22.52
N SER A 203 -48.24 18.77 -23.18
CA SER A 203 -48.36 18.30 -24.55
C SER A 203 -47.78 19.32 -25.53
N TYR A 204 -46.93 18.86 -26.46
CA TYR A 204 -46.83 19.45 -27.79
C TYR A 204 -47.15 18.36 -28.81
N GLY A 205 -48.34 18.47 -29.39
CA GLY A 205 -48.68 17.83 -30.64
C GLY A 205 -48.22 18.72 -31.79
N ALA A 206 -47.65 18.10 -32.82
CA ALA A 206 -47.69 18.62 -34.17
C ALA A 206 -47.93 17.45 -35.13
N THR A 207 -48.93 17.69 -35.95
CA THR A 207 -49.71 16.81 -36.82
C THR A 207 -49.03 16.48 -38.15
N LEU A 208 -49.26 15.23 -38.58
CA LEU A 208 -49.71 14.77 -39.92
C LEU A 208 -49.14 15.46 -41.17
N GLY A 209 -48.50 14.65 -42.01
CA GLY A 209 -48.24 14.95 -43.41
C GLY A 209 -47.78 13.72 -44.19
N ASP A 210 -48.71 12.80 -44.47
CA ASP A 210 -48.63 11.83 -45.58
C ASP A 210 -49.71 12.25 -46.59
N PRO A 211 -49.51 12.10 -47.93
CA PRO A 211 -49.77 10.78 -48.51
C PRO A 211 -48.97 10.39 -49.77
N ALA A 212 -48.70 9.07 -49.85
CA ALA A 212 -48.89 8.14 -50.97
C ALA A 212 -48.38 8.47 -52.40
N ALA A 213 -47.53 7.58 -52.93
CA ALA A 213 -47.78 6.88 -54.21
C ALA A 213 -46.78 5.72 -54.45
N SER A 214 -47.34 4.50 -54.43
CA SER A 214 -47.23 3.43 -55.44
C SER A 214 -45.97 3.32 -56.33
N GLY A 215 -45.25 2.21 -56.16
CA GLY A 215 -44.25 1.75 -57.13
C GLY A 215 -43.89 0.27 -56.91
N THR A 216 -44.48 -0.59 -57.71
CA THR A 216 -44.27 -2.04 -57.83
C THR A 216 -42.87 -2.41 -58.32
N GLY A 217 -42.29 -3.50 -57.79
CA GLY A 217 -41.49 -4.42 -58.61
C GLY A 217 -40.14 -4.87 -58.04
N THR A 218 -39.97 -6.20 -58.08
CA THR A 218 -38.72 -7.00 -58.17
C THR A 218 -37.86 -7.20 -56.94
N ASP A 219 -38.09 -8.35 -56.30
CA ASP A 219 -37.12 -9.42 -56.01
C ASP A 219 -35.63 -9.05 -56.00
N GLY A 220 -35.05 -9.09 -54.80
CA GLY A 220 -33.61 -9.05 -54.58
C GLY A 220 -33.34 -9.25 -53.09
N GLY A 221 -33.14 -10.51 -52.69
CA GLY A 221 -32.76 -10.86 -51.34
C GLY A 221 -31.47 -10.15 -50.92
N VAL A 222 -31.49 -9.55 -49.72
CA VAL A 222 -30.30 -9.15 -49.00
C VAL A 222 -30.56 -9.43 -47.54
N ASP A 223 -29.73 -10.32 -47.00
CA ASP A 223 -29.77 -10.80 -45.63
C ASP A 223 -29.70 -9.63 -44.64
N GLY A 224 -30.80 -9.42 -43.91
CA GLY A 224 -30.88 -8.51 -42.78
C GLY A 224 -30.15 -9.07 -41.58
N GLY A 225 -28.82 -9.02 -41.61
CA GLY A 225 -27.97 -9.19 -40.44
C GLY A 225 -28.05 -7.94 -39.59
N GLY A 226 -28.99 -7.91 -38.63
CA GLY A 226 -28.97 -6.95 -37.53
C GLY A 226 -27.67 -7.14 -36.75
N GLY A 227 -26.66 -6.33 -37.08
CA GLY A 227 -25.42 -6.26 -36.32
C GLY A 227 -25.75 -5.87 -34.89
N ALA A 228 -25.60 -6.83 -33.97
CA ALA A 228 -25.54 -6.52 -32.56
C ALA A 228 -24.49 -5.42 -32.34
N PRO A 229 -24.73 -4.44 -31.47
CA PRO A 229 -23.73 -3.42 -31.14
C PRO A 229 -22.43 -4.13 -30.79
N GLU A 230 -21.36 -3.73 -31.46
CA GLU A 230 -20.01 -4.23 -31.23
C GLU A 230 -19.74 -4.13 -29.72
N PRO A 231 -19.44 -5.26 -29.03
CA PRO A 231 -19.22 -5.21 -27.60
C PRO A 231 -18.09 -4.23 -27.32
N ALA A 232 -18.37 -3.26 -26.44
CA ALA A 232 -17.34 -2.39 -25.90
C ALA A 232 -16.18 -3.27 -25.41
N LEU A 233 -14.96 -2.88 -25.75
CA LEU A 233 -13.71 -3.54 -25.36
C LEU A 233 -13.57 -3.51 -23.83
N THR A 234 -14.33 -4.37 -23.15
CA THR A 234 -14.12 -4.74 -21.75
C THR A 234 -12.88 -5.62 -21.71
N ALA A 235 -11.98 -5.29 -20.80
CA ALA A 235 -10.69 -5.92 -20.59
C ALA A 235 -10.79 -7.45 -20.38
N ALA A 236 -10.89 -8.23 -21.46
CA ALA A 236 -10.31 -9.58 -21.63
C ALA A 236 -10.71 -10.19 -22.99
N PRO A 237 -9.89 -11.05 -23.63
CA PRO A 237 -8.50 -11.40 -23.30
C PRO A 237 -7.55 -10.96 -24.43
N TYR A 238 -6.62 -10.06 -24.11
CA TYR A 238 -5.40 -9.93 -24.89
C TYR A 238 -4.63 -11.27 -24.85
N PRO A 239 -3.89 -11.57 -25.93
CA PRO A 239 -4.06 -12.78 -26.74
C PRO A 239 -4.37 -14.04 -25.93
N ASN A 240 -5.35 -14.84 -26.38
CA ASN A 240 -5.55 -16.22 -25.91
C ASN A 240 -4.22 -16.99 -26.01
N PHE A 241 -3.44 -17.00 -24.93
CA PHE A 241 -2.24 -17.79 -24.81
C PHE A 241 -2.68 -19.26 -24.87
N PRO A 242 -2.06 -20.10 -25.71
CA PRO A 242 -2.44 -21.51 -25.77
C PRO A 242 -2.29 -22.11 -24.36
N PRO A 243 -3.31 -22.83 -23.85
CA PRO A 243 -3.37 -23.30 -22.46
C PRO A 243 -2.21 -24.22 -22.06
N ASP A 244 -1.46 -24.73 -23.04
CA ASP A 244 -0.36 -25.68 -22.85
C ASP A 244 1.03 -25.03 -22.91
N THR A 245 1.11 -23.70 -23.06
CA THR A 245 2.38 -22.97 -23.15
C THR A 245 2.88 -22.62 -21.74
N GLY A 246 3.50 -23.60 -21.09
CA GLY A 246 4.53 -23.46 -20.04
C GLY A 246 4.32 -22.41 -18.93
N ALA A 247 3.98 -22.89 -17.73
CA ALA A 247 3.99 -22.21 -16.44
C ALA A 247 2.90 -21.14 -16.22
N ALA A 248 2.20 -21.26 -15.09
CA ALA A 248 1.28 -20.29 -14.50
C ALA A 248 1.97 -18.97 -14.11
N SER A 249 2.71 -18.34 -15.04
CA SER A 249 3.79 -17.42 -14.66
C SER A 249 3.84 -16.15 -15.52
N TYR A 250 3.58 -16.23 -16.83
CA TYR A 250 3.46 -15.03 -17.68
C TYR A 250 2.04 -14.72 -18.13
N ALA A 251 1.18 -15.71 -18.35
CA ALA A 251 -0.24 -15.44 -18.65
C ALA A 251 -0.94 -14.80 -17.44
N ASP A 252 -0.62 -15.29 -16.24
CA ASP A 252 -1.18 -14.82 -14.98
C ASP A 252 -0.92 -13.32 -14.75
N ILE A 253 0.23 -12.79 -15.20
CA ILE A 253 0.54 -11.38 -15.01
C ILE A 253 -0.42 -10.46 -15.78
N PHE A 254 -0.78 -10.88 -17.00
CA PHE A 254 -1.69 -10.15 -17.88
C PHE A 254 -3.17 -10.42 -17.58
N ALA A 255 -3.47 -11.51 -16.87
CA ALA A 255 -4.81 -11.80 -16.36
C ALA A 255 -5.24 -10.84 -15.24
N ARG A 256 -4.28 -10.22 -14.55
CA ARG A 256 -4.56 -9.19 -13.53
C ARG A 256 -5.06 -7.90 -14.20
N GLU A 257 -6.03 -7.25 -13.58
CA GLU A 257 -6.42 -5.88 -13.95
C GLU A 257 -5.25 -4.91 -13.77
N GLN A 258 -5.16 -3.90 -14.63
CA GLN A 258 -4.10 -2.90 -14.55
C GLN A 258 -4.32 -1.97 -13.35
N GLY A 259 -3.41 -1.99 -12.39
CA GLY A 259 -3.42 -1.06 -11.25
C GLY A 259 -2.80 0.30 -11.59
N ALA A 260 -2.86 1.24 -10.65
CA ALA A 260 -2.22 2.56 -10.81
C ALA A 260 -0.71 2.44 -11.01
N ALA A 261 -0.04 1.53 -10.28
CA ALA A 261 1.40 1.29 -10.38
C ALA A 261 1.83 0.67 -11.72
N ASP A 262 0.91 0.00 -12.41
CA ASP A 262 1.15 -0.63 -13.71
C ASP A 262 1.15 0.37 -14.87
N ARG A 263 0.75 1.63 -14.63
CA ARG A 263 0.76 2.67 -15.67
C ARG A 263 2.20 3.18 -15.87
N PRO A 264 2.77 3.00 -17.06
CA PRO A 264 4.12 3.48 -17.35
C PRO A 264 4.17 5.01 -17.47
N PRO A 265 5.36 5.61 -17.42
CA PRO A 265 5.54 7.02 -17.72
C PRO A 265 5.14 7.37 -19.15
N GLU A 266 4.65 8.58 -19.38
CA GLU A 266 4.43 9.13 -20.72
C GLU A 266 5.66 9.95 -21.19
N PRO A 267 6.00 9.93 -22.50
CA PRO A 267 5.31 9.23 -23.58
C PRO A 267 5.60 7.71 -23.60
N LEU A 268 4.61 6.93 -24.04
CA LEU A 268 4.76 5.49 -24.23
C LEU A 268 5.77 5.19 -25.37
N PRO A 269 6.54 4.10 -25.25
CA PRO A 269 7.31 3.58 -26.37
C PRO A 269 6.43 3.27 -27.57
N ASP A 270 6.87 3.68 -28.75
CA ASP A 270 6.17 3.42 -30.01
C ASP A 270 5.92 1.91 -30.19
N GLY A 271 4.69 1.56 -30.57
CA GLY A 271 4.29 0.18 -30.83
C GLY A 271 3.96 -0.66 -29.60
N LEU A 272 3.93 -0.09 -28.39
CA LEU A 272 3.43 -0.76 -27.18
C LEU A 272 2.01 -0.33 -26.82
N VAL A 273 1.21 -1.26 -26.31
CA VAL A 273 -0.19 -1.01 -25.91
C VAL A 273 -0.23 -0.61 -24.43
N GLY A 274 -0.53 0.66 -24.13
CA GLY A 274 -0.48 1.23 -22.77
C GLY A 274 -1.28 0.46 -21.71
N GLU A 275 -2.46 -0.05 -22.06
CA GLU A 275 -3.36 -0.79 -21.14
C GLU A 275 -2.81 -2.18 -20.73
N THR A 276 -1.82 -2.68 -21.47
CA THR A 276 -1.23 -4.00 -21.25
C THR A 276 -0.01 -3.97 -20.34
N PHE A 277 0.46 -2.79 -19.95
CA PHE A 277 1.60 -2.68 -19.06
C PHE A 277 1.29 -3.30 -17.70
N ARG A 278 2.24 -4.08 -17.17
CA ARG A 278 2.25 -4.63 -15.81
C ARG A 278 3.62 -4.40 -15.20
N LEU A 279 3.67 -3.85 -14.00
CA LEU A 279 4.88 -3.58 -13.27
C LEU A 279 5.45 -4.90 -12.72
N LEU A 280 6.73 -5.16 -13.03
CA LEU A 280 7.48 -6.29 -12.46
C LEU A 280 8.31 -5.85 -11.26
N SER A 281 8.92 -4.66 -11.32
CA SER A 281 9.81 -4.17 -10.27
C SER A 281 10.00 -2.65 -10.35
N GLY A 282 10.26 -2.02 -9.21
CA GLY A 282 10.46 -0.58 -9.08
C GLY A 282 9.21 0.17 -8.63
N GLY A 283 9.35 1.47 -8.41
CA GLY A 283 8.21 2.37 -8.18
C GLY A 283 7.72 2.97 -9.50
N GLN A 284 6.45 3.37 -9.56
CA GLN A 284 5.93 4.09 -10.72
C GLN A 284 6.77 5.35 -10.98
N ASN A 285 7.10 5.62 -12.24
CA ASN A 285 7.89 6.79 -12.64
C ASN A 285 9.29 6.88 -12.02
N THR A 286 9.83 5.78 -11.49
CA THR A 286 11.19 5.75 -10.96
C THR A 286 12.18 5.28 -12.02
N ALA A 287 13.38 5.86 -12.00
CA ALA A 287 14.51 5.33 -12.75
C ALA A 287 14.76 3.88 -12.32
N GLY A 288 14.71 2.97 -13.29
CA GLY A 288 14.84 1.53 -13.06
C GLY A 288 13.54 0.76 -12.87
N ALA A 289 12.40 1.38 -13.16
CA ALA A 289 11.13 0.64 -13.27
C ALA A 289 11.20 -0.35 -14.44
N VAL A 290 10.73 -1.58 -14.19
CA VAL A 290 10.67 -2.65 -15.18
C VAL A 290 9.23 -3.09 -15.34
N TYR A 291 8.77 -3.09 -16.57
CA TYR A 291 7.41 -3.48 -16.95
C TYR A 291 7.45 -4.62 -17.95
N VAL A 292 6.33 -5.33 -18.04
CA VAL A 292 5.99 -6.13 -19.21
C VAL A 292 4.78 -5.53 -19.89
N ALA A 293 4.75 -5.60 -21.21
CA ALA A 293 3.65 -5.09 -22.01
C ALA A 293 3.47 -5.96 -23.25
N VAL A 294 2.38 -5.75 -23.98
CA VAL A 294 2.13 -6.37 -25.28
C VAL A 294 2.29 -5.30 -26.36
N SER A 295 3.01 -5.64 -27.44
CA SER A 295 3.12 -4.77 -28.60
C SER A 295 1.87 -4.78 -29.47
N THR A 296 1.75 -3.82 -30.37
CA THR A 296 0.69 -3.79 -31.41
C THR A 296 0.74 -5.01 -32.34
N GLU A 297 1.91 -5.63 -32.47
CA GLU A 297 2.13 -6.89 -33.21
C GLU A 297 1.84 -8.15 -32.36
N ARG A 298 1.30 -7.99 -31.15
CA ARG A 298 0.99 -9.07 -30.20
C ARG A 298 2.22 -9.85 -29.70
N MET A 299 3.38 -9.20 -29.63
CA MET A 299 4.57 -9.74 -28.96
C MET A 299 4.56 -9.34 -27.49
N VAL A 300 5.08 -10.21 -26.62
CA VAL A 300 5.30 -9.89 -25.21
C VAL A 300 6.65 -9.20 -25.09
N CYS A 301 6.68 -8.04 -24.46
CA CYS A 301 7.85 -7.18 -24.36
C CYS A 301 8.24 -6.94 -22.90
N LEU A 302 9.54 -7.03 -22.60
CA LEU A 302 10.14 -6.62 -21.34
C LEU A 302 10.73 -5.22 -21.51
N VAL A 303 10.16 -4.23 -20.81
CA VAL A 303 10.49 -2.81 -20.94
C VAL A 303 11.22 -2.35 -19.68
N VAL A 304 12.41 -1.78 -19.85
CA VAL A 304 13.23 -1.24 -18.75
C VAL A 304 13.38 0.26 -18.94
N TYR A 305 12.88 1.03 -17.98
CA TYR A 305 12.99 2.49 -17.98
C TYR A 305 14.21 2.93 -17.18
N GLY A 306 15.03 3.79 -17.77
CA GLY A 306 16.01 4.60 -17.06
C GLY A 306 15.49 6.01 -16.74
N SER A 307 14.65 6.55 -17.60
CA SER A 307 13.85 7.75 -17.38
C SER A 307 12.61 7.69 -18.29
N PRO A 308 11.62 8.59 -18.18
CA PRO A 308 10.46 8.62 -19.09
C PRO A 308 10.84 8.69 -20.58
N LEU A 309 12.02 9.22 -20.91
CA LEU A 309 12.51 9.36 -22.29
C LEU A 309 13.64 8.38 -22.64
N GLU A 310 14.15 7.64 -21.68
CA GLU A 310 15.26 6.70 -21.87
C GLU A 310 14.81 5.32 -21.42
N TYR A 311 14.43 4.49 -22.38
CA TYR A 311 14.00 3.12 -22.15
C TYR A 311 14.62 2.17 -23.18
N THR A 312 14.59 0.89 -22.86
CA THR A 312 14.95 -0.19 -23.78
C THR A 312 13.96 -1.32 -23.59
N TYR A 313 13.71 -2.09 -24.65
CA TYR A 313 12.81 -3.22 -24.56
C TYR A 313 13.29 -4.36 -25.46
N SER A 314 12.95 -5.58 -25.06
CA SER A 314 13.06 -6.77 -25.90
C SER A 314 11.71 -7.43 -25.99
N CYS A 315 11.32 -7.83 -27.19
CA CYS A 315 10.03 -8.47 -27.47
C CYS A 315 10.25 -9.85 -28.08
N ASP A 316 9.37 -10.77 -27.76
CA ASP A 316 9.24 -12.06 -28.44
C ASP A 316 7.76 -12.47 -28.49
N THR A 317 7.45 -13.43 -29.34
CA THR A 317 6.18 -14.15 -29.31
C THR A 317 5.99 -14.84 -27.96
N ALA A 318 4.74 -15.08 -27.57
CA ALA A 318 4.42 -15.83 -26.36
C ALA A 318 5.17 -17.17 -26.25
N THR A 319 5.23 -17.91 -27.36
CA THR A 319 5.95 -19.19 -27.44
C THR A 319 7.45 -19.01 -27.24
N GLY A 320 8.05 -17.95 -27.80
CA GLY A 320 9.47 -17.63 -27.62
C GLY A 320 9.79 -17.25 -26.18
N VAL A 321 8.95 -16.43 -25.54
CA VAL A 321 9.07 -16.11 -24.10
C VAL A 321 8.99 -17.38 -23.24
N GLY A 322 8.02 -18.26 -23.49
CA GLY A 322 7.89 -19.53 -22.77
C GLY A 322 9.06 -20.51 -23.01
N ALA A 323 9.84 -20.33 -24.08
CA ALA A 323 10.99 -21.17 -24.38
C ALA A 323 12.33 -20.61 -23.85
N HIS A 324 12.50 -19.28 -23.89
CA HIS A 324 13.80 -18.63 -23.68
C HIS A 324 13.78 -17.49 -22.66
N GLY A 325 12.59 -17.00 -22.29
CA GLY A 325 12.40 -15.82 -21.47
C GLY A 325 12.70 -14.53 -22.25
N LEU A 326 12.78 -13.42 -21.53
CA LEU A 326 13.18 -12.12 -22.06
C LEU A 326 14.33 -11.56 -21.24
N GLN A 327 15.23 -10.85 -21.91
CA GLN A 327 16.31 -10.11 -21.24
C GLN A 327 16.44 -8.73 -21.88
N SER A 328 16.63 -7.71 -21.04
CA SER A 328 16.85 -6.35 -21.49
C SER A 328 17.80 -5.65 -20.55
N SER A 329 18.73 -4.87 -21.08
CA SER A 329 19.72 -4.13 -20.30
C SER A 329 19.80 -2.68 -20.75
N ILE A 330 19.82 -1.76 -19.79
CA ILE A 330 20.02 -0.32 -20.02
C ILE A 330 21.21 0.19 -19.23
N SER A 331 21.95 1.12 -19.83
CA SER A 331 22.91 1.95 -19.11
C SER A 331 22.65 3.40 -19.49
N THR A 332 22.24 4.21 -18.51
CA THR A 332 22.08 5.65 -18.67
C THR A 332 23.32 6.38 -18.17
N ARG A 333 23.36 7.69 -18.39
CA ARG A 333 24.39 8.58 -17.85
C ARG A 333 23.75 9.52 -16.84
N ASP A 334 24.57 10.10 -15.96
CA ASP A 334 24.12 11.17 -15.09
C ASP A 334 23.55 12.29 -15.94
N ARG A 335 22.34 12.72 -15.61
CA ARG A 335 21.64 13.76 -16.35
C ARG A 335 21.06 14.77 -15.39
N THR A 336 21.51 16.01 -15.50
CA THR A 336 20.89 17.13 -14.83
C THR A 336 19.62 17.50 -15.59
N ASP A 337 18.47 17.47 -14.92
CA ASP A 337 17.23 17.99 -15.47
C ASP A 337 17.37 19.51 -15.69
N PRO A 338 17.21 20.02 -16.93
CA PRO A 338 17.40 21.43 -17.22
C PRO A 338 16.35 22.33 -16.57
N ALA A 339 15.16 21.82 -16.23
CA ALA A 339 14.10 22.59 -15.61
C ALA A 339 14.29 22.75 -14.10
N THR A 340 14.72 21.68 -13.42
CA THR A 340 14.83 21.64 -11.96
C THR A 340 16.26 21.77 -11.44
N GLY A 341 17.26 21.53 -12.30
CA GLY A 341 18.67 21.40 -11.89
C GLY A 341 18.96 20.11 -11.11
N ALA A 342 17.99 19.21 -10.94
CA ALA A 342 18.17 17.97 -10.20
C ALA A 342 19.06 16.99 -10.98
N LEU A 343 20.02 16.37 -10.29
CA LEU A 343 20.86 15.32 -10.87
C LEU A 343 20.09 14.00 -10.84
N ASN A 344 19.77 13.45 -12.02
CA ASN A 344 19.32 12.08 -12.17
C ASN A 344 20.56 11.19 -12.31
N PRO A 345 20.84 10.30 -11.35
CA PRO A 345 22.03 9.47 -11.40
C PRO A 345 21.97 8.47 -12.55
N ALA A 346 23.13 8.16 -13.12
CA ALA A 346 23.32 7.06 -14.04
C ALA A 346 22.85 5.76 -13.40
N ILE A 347 22.19 4.92 -14.19
CA ILE A 347 21.83 3.56 -13.78
C ILE A 347 22.37 2.57 -14.80
N ALA A 348 22.77 1.40 -14.33
CA ALA A 348 23.11 0.25 -15.18
C ALA A 348 22.32 -0.95 -14.67
N LEU A 349 21.31 -1.35 -15.44
CA LEU A 349 20.35 -2.37 -15.05
C LEU A 349 20.29 -3.46 -16.11
N SER A 350 20.28 -4.71 -15.66
CA SER A 350 19.94 -5.87 -16.50
C SER A 350 18.74 -6.57 -15.90
N ALA A 351 17.63 -6.54 -16.60
CA ALA A 351 16.41 -7.24 -16.23
C ALA A 351 16.30 -8.53 -17.04
N ARG A 352 15.94 -9.63 -16.38
CA ARG A 352 15.68 -10.91 -17.03
C ARG A 352 14.43 -11.56 -16.45
N TRP A 353 13.51 -11.87 -17.34
CA TRP A 353 12.30 -12.61 -17.06
C TRP A 353 12.46 -14.03 -17.63
N HIS A 354 12.49 -15.03 -16.76
CA HIS A 354 12.79 -16.41 -17.14
C HIS A 354 11.54 -17.12 -17.69
N PRO A 355 11.71 -18.24 -18.42
CA PRO A 355 10.60 -19.05 -18.93
C PRO A 355 9.60 -19.54 -17.86
N ASP A 356 10.07 -19.71 -16.62
CA ASP A 356 9.23 -20.09 -15.47
C ASP A 356 8.51 -18.89 -14.82
N GLY A 357 8.63 -17.71 -15.44
CA GLY A 357 8.10 -16.42 -15.04
C GLY A 357 8.77 -15.82 -13.81
N THR A 358 9.82 -16.43 -13.28
CA THR A 358 10.65 -15.79 -12.27
C THR A 358 11.33 -14.56 -12.85
N PHE A 359 11.39 -13.48 -12.08
CA PHE A 359 12.01 -12.23 -12.48
C PHE A 359 13.30 -12.00 -11.71
N THR A 360 14.36 -11.63 -12.42
CA THR A 360 15.65 -11.27 -11.84
C THR A 360 16.07 -9.90 -12.33
N LEU A 361 16.53 -9.06 -11.40
CA LEU A 361 17.02 -7.72 -11.68
C LEU A 361 18.44 -7.59 -11.12
N ASP A 362 19.41 -7.46 -12.02
CA ASP A 362 20.79 -7.18 -11.65
C ASP A 362 21.03 -5.67 -11.74
N ARG A 363 21.35 -5.07 -10.59
CA ARG A 363 21.73 -3.65 -10.48
C ARG A 363 23.23 -3.57 -10.35
N SER A 364 23.92 -3.50 -11.47
CA SER A 364 25.33 -3.12 -11.46
C SER A 364 25.43 -1.65 -11.08
N THR A 365 26.23 -1.32 -10.06
CA THR A 365 26.63 0.06 -9.85
C THR A 365 27.32 0.54 -11.13
N PRO A 366 26.90 1.67 -11.72
CA PRO A 366 27.64 2.24 -12.85
C PRO A 366 29.09 2.36 -12.38
N TYR A 367 30.02 1.78 -13.14
CA TYR A 367 31.45 1.78 -12.82
C TYR A 367 31.85 3.15 -12.25
N ALA A 368 32.36 3.16 -11.02
CA ALA A 368 32.95 4.37 -10.44
C ALA A 368 34.05 4.83 -11.39
N ARG A 369 33.77 5.87 -12.19
CA ARG A 369 34.78 6.49 -13.03
C ARG A 369 35.73 7.22 -12.08
N GLY A 370 36.95 6.68 -11.96
CA GLY A 370 38.09 7.44 -11.46
C GLY A 370 38.50 8.52 -12.44
#